data_AF-A0A2E6HE23-F1
#
_entry.id   AF-A0A2E6HE23-F1
#
_cell.length_a   1.000
_cell.length_b   1.000
_cell.length_c   1.000
_cell.angle_alpha   90.00
_cell.angle_beta   90.00
_cell.angle_gamma   90.00
#
_symmetry.space_group_name_H-M   'P 1'
#
loop_
_entity.id
_entity.type
_entity.pdbx_description
1 polymer ?
#
loop_
_entity_poly.entity_id
_entity_poly.type
_entity_poly.pdbx_seq_one_letter_code
_entity_poly.pdbx_strand_id
1 'polypeptide(L)'
;MQKKLVNTWSITGINLLAWPGLGTLLAGRKFSGSIQTAMSLIGAILTICLFVVLFKYASILGVDSSKKIDSELFIEQNKSLIIYGSVGFGALAFAWFWAAISSYSISKQLHSEPKL
;
A
#
# COMPACT_ATOMS: atom_id res chain seq x y z
N MET A 1 -29.95 -0.87 18.46
CA MET A 1 -28.97 -0.51 17.40
C MET A 1 -28.34 -1.79 16.90
N GLN A 2 -28.80 -2.31 15.76
CA GLN A 2 -28.32 -3.58 15.20
C GLN A 2 -26.85 -3.37 14.80
N LYS A 3 -25.88 -3.86 15.60
CA LYS A 3 -24.47 -3.93 15.19
C LYS A 3 -24.44 -4.84 13.96
N LYS A 4 -24.46 -4.24 12.77
CA LYS A 4 -24.28 -4.97 11.52
C LYS A 4 -22.96 -5.72 11.68
N LEU A 5 -23.03 -7.04 11.83
CA LEU A 5 -21.86 -7.91 11.92
C LEU A 5 -21.02 -7.59 10.69
N VAL A 6 -20.01 -6.74 10.86
CA VAL A 6 -19.13 -6.41 9.77
C VAL A 6 -18.41 -7.71 9.48
N ASN A 7 -18.76 -8.33 8.36
CA ASN A 7 -18.21 -9.63 7.99
C ASN A 7 -16.69 -9.50 7.99
N THR A 8 -16.03 -10.28 8.84
CA THR A 8 -14.58 -10.24 9.02
C THR A 8 -13.83 -10.44 7.71
N TRP A 9 -14.39 -11.25 6.81
CA TRP A 9 -13.89 -11.44 5.45
C TRP A 9 -14.00 -10.17 4.61
N SER A 10 -15.07 -9.38 4.77
CA SER A 10 -15.20 -8.08 4.13
C SER A 10 -14.19 -7.07 4.67
N ILE A 11 -13.97 -7.01 6.00
CA ILE A 11 -12.92 -6.13 6.58
C ILE A 11 -11.54 -6.52 6.05
N THR A 12 -11.23 -7.81 6.05
CA THR A 12 -9.94 -8.34 5.60
C THR A 12 -9.75 -8.07 4.11
N GLY A 13 -10.76 -8.33 3.30
CA GLY A 13 -10.75 -8.03 1.86
C GLY A 13 -10.53 -6.54 1.59
N ILE A 14 -11.22 -5.65 2.32
CA ILE A 14 -11.03 -4.20 2.16
C ILE A 14 -9.60 -3.80 2.55
N ASN A 15 -9.08 -4.28 3.68
CA ASN A 15 -7.74 -3.91 4.15
C ASN A 15 -6.60 -4.44 3.27
N LEU A 16 -6.76 -5.62 2.67
CA LEU A 16 -5.69 -6.27 1.90
C LEU A 16 -5.78 -6.01 0.39
N LEU A 17 -6.99 -5.86 -0.16
CA LEU A 17 -7.22 -5.77 -1.60
C LEU A 17 -7.64 -4.37 -2.04
N ALA A 18 -8.51 -3.70 -1.28
CA ALA A 18 -8.99 -2.38 -1.68
C ALA A 18 -8.03 -1.28 -1.25
N TRP A 19 -7.81 -1.13 0.06
CA TRP A 19 -6.95 -0.09 0.61
C TRP A 19 -6.45 -0.40 2.03
N PRO A 20 -5.13 -0.38 2.29
CA PRO A 20 -4.59 -0.56 3.63
C PRO A 20 -5.14 0.47 4.62
N GLY A 21 -5.73 -0.01 5.72
CA GLY A 21 -6.28 0.80 6.80
C GLY A 21 -7.78 1.07 6.70
N LEU A 22 -8.40 0.95 5.51
CA LEU A 22 -9.81 1.25 5.33
C LEU A 22 -10.71 0.21 6.03
N GLY A 23 -10.36 -1.08 5.97
CA GLY A 23 -11.04 -2.13 6.73
C GLY A 23 -10.87 -1.94 8.24
N THR A 24 -9.70 -1.48 8.69
CA THR A 24 -9.42 -1.19 10.11
C THR A 24 -10.29 -0.03 10.62
N LEU A 25 -10.50 1.01 9.80
CA LEU A 25 -11.41 2.12 10.06
C LEU A 25 -12.86 1.63 10.21
N LEU A 26 -13.33 0.84 9.25
CA LEU A 26 -14.69 0.31 9.22
C LEU A 26 -14.97 -0.67 10.36
N ALA A 27 -13.94 -1.35 10.86
CA ALA A 27 -14.00 -2.20 12.05
C ALA A 27 -14.03 -1.42 13.38
N GLY A 28 -14.02 -0.08 13.34
CA GLY A 28 -14.10 0.78 14.53
C GLY A 28 -12.76 1.16 15.15
N ARG A 29 -11.63 0.65 14.65
CA ARG A 29 -10.27 1.04 15.11
C ARG A 29 -9.82 2.32 14.41
N LYS A 30 -10.52 3.43 14.69
CA LYS A 30 -10.38 4.71 13.97
C LYS A 30 -8.95 5.24 13.93
N PHE A 31 -8.25 5.28 15.07
CA PHE A 31 -6.89 5.84 15.12
C PHE A 31 -5.88 5.05 14.27
N SER A 32 -5.80 3.73 14.50
CA SER A 32 -4.88 2.85 13.74
C SER A 32 -5.24 2.80 12.26
N GLY A 33 -6.53 2.78 11.93
CA GLY A 33 -6.99 2.76 10.54
C GLY A 33 -6.66 4.07 9.82
N SER A 34 -6.86 5.22 10.47
CA SER A 34 -6.54 6.53 9.88
C SER A 34 -5.05 6.65 9.55
N ILE A 35 -4.18 6.21 10.46
CA ILE A 35 -2.72 6.25 10.24
C ILE A 35 -2.34 5.32 9.08
N GLN A 36 -2.85 4.09 9.06
CA GLN A 36 -2.60 3.13 7.99
C GLN A 36 -3.03 3.69 6.62
N THR A 37 -4.21 4.30 6.56
CA THR A 37 -4.77 4.89 5.34
C THR A 37 -4.01 6.13 4.88
N ALA A 38 -3.61 7.02 5.78
CA ALA A 38 -2.82 8.20 5.42
C ALA A 38 -1.41 7.81 4.96
N MET A 39 -0.78 6.86 5.64
CA MET A 39 0.55 6.37 5.29
C MET A 39 0.55 5.61 3.96
N SER A 40 -0.46 4.78 3.70
CA SER A 40 -0.61 4.12 2.40
C SER A 40 -0.90 5.12 1.27
N LEU A 41 -1.62 6.22 1.54
CA LEU A 41 -1.84 7.28 0.56
C LEU A 41 -0.55 8.00 0.20
N ILE A 42 0.21 8.46 1.20
CA ILE A 42 1.49 9.12 0.98
C ILE A 42 2.46 8.16 0.28
N GLY A 43 2.51 6.90 0.74
CA GLY A 43 3.34 5.86 0.14
C GLY A 43 2.98 5.60 -1.32
N ALA A 44 1.70 5.51 -1.65
CA ALA A 44 1.21 5.32 -3.01
C ALA A 44 1.59 6.51 -3.92
N ILE A 45 1.35 7.74 -3.47
CA ILE A 45 1.71 8.95 -4.23
C ILE A 45 3.21 8.99 -4.52
N LEU A 46 4.04 8.71 -3.51
CA LEU A 46 5.50 8.66 -3.70
C LEU A 46 5.92 7.50 -4.61
N THR A 47 5.28 6.34 -4.50
CA THR A 47 5.56 5.16 -5.37
C THR A 47 5.34 5.48 -6.86
N ILE A 48 4.43 6.40 -7.20
CA ILE A 48 4.23 6.85 -8.59
C ILE A 48 5.54 7.38 -9.19
N CYS A 49 6.41 8.03 -8.41
CA CYS A 49 7.73 8.46 -8.88
C CYS A 49 8.56 7.29 -9.42
N LEU A 50 8.52 6.12 -8.75
CA LEU A 50 9.21 4.92 -9.19
C LEU A 50 8.62 4.39 -10.50
N PHE A 51 7.29 4.34 -10.62
CA PHE A 51 6.62 3.90 -11.84
C PHE A 51 6.94 4.79 -13.03
N VAL A 52 7.03 6.11 -12.84
CA VAL A 52 7.44 7.04 -13.91
C VAL A 52 8.85 6.72 -14.39
N VAL A 53 9.80 6.48 -13.49
CA VAL A 53 11.18 6.12 -13.85
C VAL A 53 11.23 4.78 -14.59
N LEU A 54 10.51 3.77 -14.11
CA LEU A 54 10.42 2.46 -14.76
C LEU A 54 9.77 2.55 -16.14
N PHE A 55 8.71 3.34 -16.28
CA PHE A 55 8.03 3.55 -17.57
C PHE A 55 8.93 4.26 -18.57
N LYS A 56 9.68 5.29 -18.14
CA LYS A 56 10.68 5.96 -18.97
C LYS A 56 11.76 4.97 -19.43
N TYR A 57 12.28 4.16 -18.51
CA TYR A 57 13.28 3.14 -18.83
C TYR A 57 12.76 2.13 -19.86
N ALA A 58 11.56 1.59 -19.64
CA ALA A 58 10.91 0.64 -20.53
C ALA A 58 10.62 1.24 -21.92
N SER A 59 10.20 2.50 -21.96
CA SER A 59 9.92 3.21 -23.22
C SER A 59 11.18 3.37 -24.07
N ILE A 60 12.32 3.68 -23.45
CA ILE A 60 13.60 3.81 -24.18
C ILE A 60 14.02 2.45 -24.76
N LEU A 61 13.88 1.36 -24.00
CA LEU A 61 14.20 0.01 -24.46
C LEU A 61 13.28 -0.47 -25.60
N GLY A 62 11.98 -0.19 -25.48
CA GLY A 62 10.94 -0.68 -26.40
C GLY A 62 10.82 0.10 -27.70
N VAL A 63 11.14 1.39 -27.71
CA VAL A 63 11.01 2.25 -28.90
C VAL A 63 12.33 2.35 -29.69
N ASP A 64 13.47 2.33 -29.01
CA ASP A 64 14.76 2.69 -29.60
C ASP A 64 15.80 1.61 -29.26
N SER A 65 15.52 0.36 -29.63
CA SER A 65 16.37 -0.81 -29.33
C SER A 65 17.79 -0.73 -29.91
N SER A 66 18.08 0.30 -30.72
CA SER A 66 19.41 0.64 -31.22
C SER A 66 20.26 1.46 -30.22
N LYS A 67 19.63 2.14 -29.25
CA LYS A 67 20.31 2.88 -28.18
C LYS A 67 20.68 1.95 -27.04
N LYS A 68 21.99 1.79 -26.81
CA LYS A 68 22.48 1.28 -25.52
C LYS A 68 22.13 2.30 -24.44
N ILE A 69 21.28 1.90 -23.49
CA ILE A 69 21.03 2.68 -22.29
C ILE A 69 22.26 2.56 -21.40
N ASP A 70 22.87 3.70 -21.09
CA ASP A 70 23.80 3.80 -19.98
C ASP A 70 22.98 3.80 -18.68
N SER A 71 22.93 2.64 -18.03
CA SER A 71 22.16 2.43 -16.80
C SER A 71 22.67 3.29 -15.65
N GLU A 72 23.98 3.55 -15.55
CA GLU A 72 24.53 4.38 -14.47
C GLU A 72 24.09 5.83 -14.65
N LEU A 73 24.22 6.36 -15.86
CA LEU A 73 23.83 7.73 -16.18
C LEU A 73 22.31 7.93 -16.05
N PHE A 74 21.50 6.93 -16.44
CA PHE A 74 20.05 6.97 -16.25
C PHE A 74 19.65 6.98 -14.75
N ILE A 75 20.31 6.15 -13.94
CA ILE A 75 20.07 6.10 -12.49
C ILE A 75 20.48 7.43 -11.86
N GLU A 76 21.62 8.00 -12.23
CA GLU A 76 22.10 9.27 -11.70
C GLU A 76 21.11 10.41 -12.01
N GLN A 77 20.64 10.50 -13.25
CA GLN A 77 19.65 11.50 -13.68
C GLN A 77 18.31 11.40 -12.95
N ASN A 78 17.90 10.19 -12.54
CA ASN A 78 16.60 9.95 -11.90
C ASN A 78 16.73 9.61 -10.41
N LYS A 79 17.91 9.77 -9.82
CA LYS A 79 18.25 9.32 -8.45
C LYS A 79 17.24 9.78 -7.40
N SER A 80 16.86 11.05 -7.44
CA SER A 80 15.91 11.64 -6.50
C SER A 80 14.53 10.95 -6.57
N LEU A 81 14.01 10.73 -7.78
CA LEU A 81 12.74 10.05 -8.00
C LEU A 81 12.78 8.58 -7.57
N ILE A 82 13.91 7.90 -7.80
CA ILE A 82 14.13 6.52 -7.35
C ILE A 82 14.10 6.46 -5.82
N ILE A 83 14.76 7.39 -5.13
CA ILE A 83 14.77 7.44 -3.66
C ILE A 83 13.36 7.68 -3.12
N TYR A 84 12.68 8.73 -3.57
CA TYR A 84 11.32 9.03 -3.10
C TYR A 84 10.36 7.89 -3.41
N GLY A 85 10.46 7.32 -4.62
CA GLY A 85 9.69 6.17 -5.04
C GLY A 85 9.92 4.93 -4.18
N SER A 86 11.18 4.64 -3.83
CA SER A 86 11.54 3.50 -2.99
C SER A 86 11.06 3.68 -1.54
N VAL A 87 11.20 4.89 -0.99
CA VAL A 87 10.66 5.23 0.34
C VAL A 87 9.14 5.10 0.36
N GLY A 88 8.47 5.61 -0.68
CA GLY A 88 7.03 5.48 -0.86
C GLY A 88 6.55 4.03 -0.90
N PHE A 89 7.24 3.21 -1.69
CA PHE A 89 6.94 1.79 -1.82
C PHE A 89 7.13 1.05 -0.49
N GLY A 90 8.21 1.34 0.23
CA GLY A 90 8.46 0.80 1.56
C GLY A 90 7.37 1.17 2.56
N ALA A 91 6.94 2.45 2.59
CA ALA A 91 5.85 2.90 3.45
C ALA A 91 4.51 2.22 3.10
N LEU A 92 4.21 2.04 1.82
CA LEU A 92 3.02 1.33 1.35
C LEU A 92 3.04 -0.14 1.77
N ALA A 93 4.17 -0.84 1.57
CA ALA A 93 4.33 -2.24 1.98
C ALA A 93 4.18 -2.39 3.49
N PHE A 94 4.79 -1.50 4.27
CA PHE A 94 4.65 -1.50 5.73
C PHE A 94 3.19 -1.26 6.17
N ALA A 95 2.49 -0.29 5.55
CA ALA A 95 1.07 -0.04 5.82
C ALA A 95 0.22 -1.28 5.51
N TRP A 96 0.53 -1.99 4.42
CA TRP A 96 -0.16 -3.20 4.00
C TRP A 96 0.02 -4.35 5.01
N PHE A 97 1.26 -4.64 5.44
CA PHE A 97 1.51 -5.65 6.48
C PHE A 97 0.83 -5.30 7.80
N TRP A 98 0.86 -4.03 8.19
CA TRP A 98 0.17 -3.58 9.40
C TRP A 98 -1.36 -3.73 9.28
N ALA A 99 -1.95 -3.44 8.12
CA ALA A 99 -3.36 -3.68 7.86
C ALA A 99 -3.71 -5.18 7.90
N ALA A 100 -2.81 -6.06 7.43
CA ALA A 100 -2.96 -7.51 7.53
C ALA A 100 -3.02 -7.99 9.00
N ILE A 101 -2.04 -7.57 9.81
CA ILE A 101 -1.99 -7.89 11.25
C ILE A 101 -3.23 -7.35 11.96
N SER A 102 -3.65 -6.13 11.62
CA SER A 102 -4.85 -5.50 12.20
C SER A 102 -6.11 -6.31 11.88
N SER A 103 -6.25 -6.78 10.64
CA SER A 103 -7.37 -7.61 10.20
C SER A 103 -7.41 -8.95 10.94
N TYR A 104 -6.25 -9.59 11.11
CA TYR A 104 -6.14 -10.82 11.91
C TYR A 104 -6.52 -10.60 13.38
N SER A 105 -6.03 -9.51 13.99
CA SER A 105 -6.37 -9.14 15.36
C SER A 105 -7.88 -8.88 15.55
N ILE A 106 -8.52 -8.19 14.61
CA ILE A 106 -9.97 -7.95 14.60
C ILE A 106 -10.73 -9.28 14.46
N SER A 107 -10.30 -10.15 13.54
CA SER A 107 -10.89 -11.47 13.36
C SER A 107 -10.85 -12.32 14.62
N LYS A 108 -9.69 -12.36 15.28
CA LYS A 108 -9.51 -13.09 16.54
C LYS A 108 -10.42 -12.55 17.64
N GLN A 109 -10.57 -11.23 17.77
CA GLN A 109 -11.47 -10.63 18.76
C GLN A 109 -12.93 -11.01 18.51
N LEU A 110 -13.40 -10.94 17.26
CA LEU A 110 -14.77 -11.29 16.90
C LEU A 110 -15.08 -12.79 17.10
N HIS A 111 -14.09 -13.67 16.93
CA HIS A 111 -14.25 -15.09 17.25
C HIS A 111 -14.24 -15.40 18.76
N SER A 112 -13.67 -14.51 19.57
CA SER A 112 -13.52 -14.72 21.02
C SER A 112 -14.66 -14.10 21.83
N GLU A 113 -15.48 -13.22 21.24
CA GLU A 113 -16.67 -12.69 21.91
C GLU A 113 -17.75 -13.78 22.02
N PRO A 114 -18.26 -14.08 23.23
CA PRO A 114 -19.36 -15.00 23.39
C PRO A 114 -20.61 -14.45 22.69
N LYS A 115 -21.28 -15.29 21.91
CA LYS A 115 -22.58 -14.98 21.32
C LYS A 115 -23.60 -14.91 22.46
N LEU A 116 -23.84 -13.71 22.99
CA LEU A 116 -24.93 -13.43 23.93
C LEU A 116 -26.27 -13.41 23.18
#